data_AF-A0A972AWH7-F1
#
_entry.id   AF-A0A972AWH7-F1
#
_cell.length_a   1.000
_cell.length_b   1.000
_cell.length_c   1.000
_cell.angle_alpha   90.00
_cell.angle_beta   90.00
_cell.angle_gamma   90.00
#
_symmetry.space_group_name_H-M   'P 1'
#
loop_
_entity.id
_entity.type
_entity.pdbx_description
1 polymer ?
#
loop_
_entity_poly.entity_id
_entity_poly.type
_entity_poly.pdbx_seq_one_letter_code
_entity_poly.pdbx_strand_id
1 'polypeptide(L)'
;MAGIDYENLNAVLFYLGDEGEVKDAVLLNTKEMKKLSEEEYKDIIPPAPGGYAEAKIGGKNAIALSTSDESMRKSDALSEMFRIATHEPIHFYYQSEAEITPDSNRTQTYPIDKNERIVRGMLYQNLVLAYENKDKEDEYLGKAKYWLEKWENDHNQAYKEIKYTDIVESTARYAENMGTFIGTATSQEQIDEGANKNIVRDKLFITSDDESYEIGYVAALLLDRRVPDWKNNFYAKGATIDEVLLENVPSISDEVNPELEAKITKGIQEYNEKVGKTIEDLVNLKDNINTPILKLEVSKSTSSMNATDMIRYDEKHVSANYENRFKADGKAIEVKKVNVFEDADEEGNQYIYVPLIMDHEFKDGILTVKGDKLLVDSIKVETLQEDGRTVYLIKVSE
;
A
#
# COMPACT_ATOMS: atom_id res chain seq x y z
N MET A 1 0.90 13.78 -22.62
CA MET A 1 0.31 13.47 -21.29
C MET A 1 1.11 12.35 -20.68
N ALA A 2 1.55 12.50 -19.43
CA ALA A 2 2.05 11.45 -18.51
C ALA A 2 2.75 10.19 -19.02
N GLY A 3 3.33 10.08 -20.22
CA GLY A 3 3.72 8.77 -20.76
C GLY A 3 2.59 7.73 -20.83
N ILE A 4 1.36 8.10 -20.43
CA ILE A 4 0.20 7.22 -20.30
C ILE A 4 -0.74 7.54 -21.44
N ASP A 5 -0.94 6.53 -22.27
CA ASP A 5 -1.86 6.58 -23.38
C ASP A 5 -3.24 6.10 -22.93
N TYR A 6 -3.99 7.02 -22.30
CA TYR A 6 -5.38 6.77 -21.92
C TYR A 6 -6.29 6.49 -23.13
N GLU A 7 -5.88 6.80 -24.36
CA GLU A 7 -6.65 6.41 -25.55
C GLU A 7 -6.57 4.91 -25.85
N ASN A 8 -5.56 4.24 -25.31
CA ASN A 8 -5.35 2.80 -25.45
C ASN A 8 -5.58 2.01 -24.16
N LEU A 9 -5.87 2.68 -23.05
CA LEU A 9 -6.28 2.03 -21.81
C LEU A 9 -7.73 1.54 -21.91
N ASN A 10 -7.94 0.26 -21.61
CA ASN A 10 -9.25 -0.35 -21.52
C ASN A 10 -9.52 -0.81 -20.08
N ALA A 11 -10.75 -0.68 -19.62
CA ALA A 11 -11.22 -1.32 -18.40
C ALA A 11 -12.33 -2.32 -18.75
N VAL A 12 -12.26 -3.53 -18.22
CA VAL A 12 -13.30 -4.54 -18.31
C VAL A 12 -13.93 -4.67 -16.93
N LEU A 13 -15.16 -4.17 -16.80
CA LEU A 13 -15.93 -4.17 -15.57
C LEU A 13 -16.84 -5.39 -15.54
N PHE A 14 -16.61 -6.30 -14.60
CA PHE A 14 -17.47 -7.43 -14.31
C PHE A 14 -18.42 -7.11 -13.16
N TYR A 15 -19.70 -7.39 -13.38
CA TYR A 15 -20.69 -7.42 -12.30
C TYR A 15 -20.98 -8.90 -11.98
N LEU A 16 -20.63 -9.30 -10.75
CA LEU A 16 -20.70 -10.68 -10.29
C LEU A 16 -21.94 -10.91 -9.41
N GLY A 17 -22.51 -12.10 -9.51
CA GLY A 17 -23.54 -12.61 -8.60
C GLY A 17 -22.97 -13.13 -7.29
N ASP A 18 -23.86 -13.59 -6.41
CA ASP A 18 -23.52 -14.07 -5.07
C ASP A 18 -22.62 -15.32 -5.07
N GLU A 19 -22.64 -16.11 -6.16
CA GLU A 19 -21.81 -17.32 -6.31
C GLU A 19 -20.55 -17.04 -7.16
N GLY A 20 -20.25 -15.77 -7.47
CA GLY A 20 -19.09 -15.34 -8.25
C GLY A 20 -19.27 -15.46 -9.77
N GLU A 21 -20.46 -15.83 -10.23
CA GLU A 21 -20.79 -15.92 -11.65
C GLU A 21 -20.93 -14.53 -12.30
N VAL A 22 -20.45 -14.39 -13.53
CA VAL A 22 -20.57 -13.12 -14.28
C VAL A 22 -22.03 -12.90 -14.68
N LYS A 23 -22.64 -11.83 -14.17
CA LYS A 23 -23.98 -11.37 -14.56
C LYS A 23 -23.93 -10.37 -15.70
N ASP A 24 -22.92 -9.51 -15.71
CA ASP A 24 -22.67 -8.55 -16.79
C ASP A 24 -21.18 -8.27 -16.93
N ALA A 25 -20.76 -7.89 -18.13
CA ALA A 25 -19.41 -7.49 -18.45
C ALA A 25 -19.43 -6.29 -19.39
N VAL A 26 -18.70 -5.23 -19.06
CA VAL A 26 -18.68 -3.99 -19.82
C VAL A 26 -17.24 -3.58 -20.10
N LEU A 27 -16.94 -3.33 -21.37
CA LEU A 27 -15.75 -2.60 -21.78
C LEU A 27 -15.99 -1.11 -21.61
N LEU A 28 -15.07 -0.44 -20.93
CA LEU A 28 -15.02 1.01 -20.78
C LEU A 28 -13.66 1.51 -21.28
N ASN A 29 -13.69 2.51 -22.16
CA ASN A 29 -12.52 3.28 -22.55
C ASN A 29 -12.93 4.72 -22.88
N THR A 30 -11.98 5.55 -23.32
CA THR A 30 -12.23 6.96 -23.65
C THR A 30 -13.18 7.18 -24.85
N LYS A 31 -13.48 6.13 -25.63
CA LYS A 31 -14.27 6.20 -26.87
C LYS A 31 -15.65 5.57 -26.74
N GLU A 32 -15.78 4.54 -25.91
CA GLU A 32 -17.04 3.80 -25.77
C GLU A 32 -17.22 3.17 -24.39
N MET A 33 -18.49 2.93 -24.07
CA MET A 33 -18.92 1.97 -23.08
C MET A 33 -19.73 0.90 -23.82
N LYS A 34 -19.28 -0.34 -23.79
CA LYS A 34 -19.85 -1.44 -24.57
C LYS A 34 -20.06 -2.67 -23.70
N LYS A 35 -21.29 -3.20 -23.67
CA LYS A 35 -21.57 -4.51 -23.10
C LYS A 35 -20.87 -5.59 -23.92
N LEU A 36 -20.14 -6.47 -23.24
CA LEU A 36 -19.42 -7.59 -23.82
C LEU A 36 -20.26 -8.85 -23.80
N SER A 37 -20.13 -9.66 -24.84
CA SER A 37 -20.59 -11.04 -24.86
C SER A 37 -19.59 -11.96 -24.17
N GLU A 38 -20.04 -13.13 -23.70
CA GLU A 38 -19.18 -14.16 -23.08
C GLU A 38 -17.96 -14.49 -23.94
N GLU A 39 -18.13 -14.59 -25.25
CA GLU A 39 -17.04 -14.89 -26.18
C GLU A 39 -15.96 -13.79 -26.22
N GLU A 40 -16.33 -12.53 -25.97
CA GLU A 40 -15.41 -11.40 -26.00
C GLU A 40 -14.55 -11.28 -24.73
N TYR A 41 -15.01 -11.83 -23.60
CA TYR A 41 -14.26 -11.82 -22.34
C TYR A 41 -13.85 -13.21 -21.84
N LYS A 42 -14.10 -14.27 -22.60
CA LYS A 42 -13.85 -15.67 -22.17
C LYS A 42 -12.43 -15.96 -21.68
N ASP A 43 -11.45 -15.19 -22.16
CA ASP A 43 -10.03 -15.35 -21.83
C ASP A 43 -9.62 -14.49 -20.62
N ILE A 44 -10.55 -13.74 -20.04
CA ILE A 44 -10.35 -12.89 -18.86
C ILE A 44 -11.02 -13.57 -17.66
N ILE A 45 -10.22 -13.90 -16.65
CA ILE A 45 -10.75 -14.41 -15.37
C ILE A 45 -11.17 -13.18 -14.54
N PRO A 46 -12.47 -13.05 -14.19
CA PRO A 46 -12.90 -11.96 -13.33
C PRO A 46 -12.23 -12.06 -11.96
N PRO A 47 -11.64 -10.97 -11.42
CA PRO A 47 -11.18 -10.96 -10.04
C PRO A 47 -12.36 -11.13 -9.07
N ALA A 48 -12.07 -11.41 -7.79
CA ALA A 48 -13.10 -11.42 -6.76
C ALA A 48 -13.80 -10.04 -6.64
N PRO A 49 -15.04 -9.96 -6.11
CA PRO A 49 -15.72 -8.68 -5.91
C PRO A 49 -14.86 -7.66 -5.14
N GLY A 50 -14.72 -6.45 -5.69
CA GLY A 50 -13.83 -5.40 -5.17
C GLY A 50 -12.36 -5.53 -5.59
N GLY A 51 -11.99 -6.62 -6.28
CA GLY A 51 -10.64 -6.85 -6.78
C GLY A 51 -10.42 -6.35 -8.20
N TYR A 52 -9.15 -6.36 -8.60
CA TYR A 52 -8.67 -5.97 -9.92
C TYR A 52 -7.55 -6.90 -10.40
N ALA A 53 -7.33 -6.96 -11.71
CA ALA A 53 -6.25 -7.74 -12.31
C ALA A 53 -5.79 -7.15 -13.66
N GLU A 54 -4.54 -7.45 -14.02
CA GLU A 54 -4.06 -7.26 -15.40
C GLU A 54 -4.89 -8.12 -16.37
N ALA A 55 -5.26 -7.56 -17.51
CA ALA A 55 -6.04 -8.26 -18.52
C ALA A 55 -5.68 -7.82 -19.95
N LYS A 56 -6.12 -8.60 -20.94
CA LYS A 56 -6.08 -8.19 -22.35
C LYS A 56 -7.43 -8.42 -23.01
N ILE A 57 -7.86 -7.47 -23.82
CA ILE A 57 -9.08 -7.58 -24.61
C ILE A 57 -8.81 -7.12 -26.04
N GLY A 58 -9.16 -7.97 -27.03
CA GLY A 58 -8.86 -7.69 -28.44
C GLY A 58 -7.37 -7.43 -28.72
N GLY A 59 -6.46 -8.07 -27.95
CA GLY A 59 -5.02 -7.90 -28.06
C GLY A 59 -4.47 -6.60 -27.46
N LYS A 60 -5.31 -5.76 -26.82
CA LYS A 60 -4.91 -4.53 -26.13
C LYS A 60 -4.85 -4.74 -24.63
N ASN A 61 -3.96 -4.00 -23.98
CA ASN A 61 -3.87 -3.95 -22.53
C ASN A 61 -5.18 -3.44 -21.91
N ALA A 62 -5.57 -4.07 -20.81
CA ALA A 62 -6.77 -3.74 -20.06
C ALA A 62 -6.57 -3.96 -18.55
N ILE A 63 -7.42 -3.36 -17.76
CA ILE A 63 -7.60 -3.75 -16.36
C ILE A 63 -8.96 -4.42 -16.20
N ALA A 64 -8.98 -5.61 -15.60
CA ALA A 64 -10.22 -6.25 -15.18
C ALA A 64 -10.56 -5.77 -13.77
N LEU A 65 -11.80 -5.32 -13.55
CA LEU A 65 -12.32 -4.98 -12.22
C LEU A 65 -13.62 -5.74 -12.00
N SER A 66 -13.85 -6.20 -10.77
CA SER A 66 -15.09 -6.88 -10.40
C SER A 66 -15.83 -6.16 -9.30
N THR A 67 -17.15 -6.12 -9.39
CA THR A 67 -18.04 -5.59 -8.35
C THR A 67 -19.24 -6.50 -8.15
N SER A 68 -19.96 -6.30 -7.04
CA SER A 68 -21.18 -7.02 -6.66
C SER A 68 -22.17 -6.05 -6.01
N ASP A 69 -23.39 -6.50 -5.73
CA ASP A 69 -24.37 -5.72 -4.97
C ASP A 69 -23.85 -5.29 -3.60
N GLU A 70 -23.06 -6.14 -2.94
CA GLU A 70 -22.45 -5.80 -1.66
C GLU A 70 -21.39 -4.71 -1.81
N SER A 71 -20.48 -4.86 -2.78
CA SER A 71 -19.43 -3.86 -3.05
C SER A 71 -20.02 -2.51 -3.42
N MET A 72 -21.08 -2.49 -4.23
CA MET A 72 -21.74 -1.27 -4.69
C MET A 72 -22.58 -0.54 -3.62
N ARG A 73 -22.88 -1.19 -2.48
CA ARG A 73 -23.57 -0.52 -1.35
C ARG A 73 -22.67 0.44 -0.59
N LYS A 74 -21.35 0.38 -0.76
CA LYS A 74 -20.42 1.34 -0.15
C LYS A 74 -20.59 2.70 -0.81
N SER A 75 -20.64 3.77 -0.01
CA SER A 75 -20.94 5.13 -0.48
C SER A 75 -19.91 5.68 -1.48
N ASP A 76 -18.70 5.13 -1.47
CA ASP A 76 -17.53 5.50 -2.27
C ASP A 76 -17.21 4.50 -3.37
N ALA A 77 -18.00 3.43 -3.55
CA ALA A 77 -17.68 2.32 -4.46
C ALA A 77 -17.30 2.77 -5.88
N LEU A 78 -18.08 3.70 -6.46
CA LEU A 78 -17.81 4.24 -7.80
C LEU A 78 -16.52 5.05 -7.86
N SER A 79 -16.23 5.83 -6.81
CA SER A 79 -15.01 6.61 -6.72
C SER A 79 -13.79 5.69 -6.61
N GLU A 80 -13.86 4.68 -5.76
CA GLU A 80 -12.79 3.68 -5.61
C GLU A 80 -12.57 2.90 -6.90
N MET A 81 -13.62 2.44 -7.57
CA MET A 81 -13.47 1.77 -8.88
C MET A 81 -12.79 2.66 -9.91
N PHE A 82 -13.14 3.96 -9.96
CA PHE A 82 -12.48 4.92 -10.86
C PHE A 82 -10.99 5.11 -10.51
N ARG A 83 -10.68 5.25 -9.22
CA ARG A 83 -9.30 5.39 -8.74
C ARG A 83 -8.48 4.16 -9.14
N ILE A 84 -8.95 2.96 -8.86
CA ILE A 84 -8.28 1.71 -9.23
C ILE A 84 -8.10 1.62 -10.75
N ALA A 85 -9.14 1.93 -11.53
CA ALA A 85 -9.10 1.86 -12.99
C ALA A 85 -8.12 2.85 -13.64
N THR A 86 -7.68 3.89 -12.92
CA THR A 86 -6.71 4.88 -13.40
C THR A 86 -5.33 4.73 -12.77
N HIS A 87 -5.25 4.18 -11.56
CA HIS A 87 -4.03 3.97 -10.78
C HIS A 87 -3.29 2.69 -11.17
N GLU A 88 -3.96 1.54 -11.05
CA GLU A 88 -3.33 0.21 -11.20
C GLU A 88 -2.75 -0.06 -12.60
N PRO A 89 -3.34 0.42 -13.71
CA PRO A 89 -2.72 0.24 -15.02
C PRO A 89 -1.33 0.87 -15.13
N ILE A 90 -0.99 1.83 -14.27
CA ILE A 90 0.34 2.46 -14.25
C ILE A 90 1.37 1.44 -13.80
N HIS A 91 1.09 0.70 -12.74
CA HIS A 91 1.95 -0.37 -12.25
C HIS A 91 2.12 -1.47 -13.31
N PHE A 92 1.04 -1.90 -13.96
CA PHE A 92 1.11 -3.02 -14.91
C PHE A 92 1.84 -2.67 -16.20
N TYR A 93 1.64 -1.47 -16.74
CA TYR A 93 1.97 -1.19 -18.14
C TYR A 93 2.98 -0.08 -18.35
N TYR A 94 3.21 0.78 -17.36
CA TYR A 94 4.01 2.00 -17.53
C TYR A 94 5.24 2.04 -16.63
N GLN A 95 5.36 1.13 -15.66
CA GLN A 95 6.44 1.10 -14.67
C GLN A 95 7.43 -0.06 -14.86
N SER A 96 7.43 -0.73 -16.02
CA SER A 96 8.33 -1.87 -16.28
C SER A 96 9.83 -1.52 -16.22
N GLU A 97 10.18 -0.24 -16.37
CA GLU A 97 11.56 0.27 -16.27
C GLU A 97 11.92 0.72 -14.85
N ALA A 98 10.98 0.73 -13.89
CA ALA A 98 11.27 1.08 -12.51
C ALA A 98 12.02 -0.07 -11.83
N GLU A 99 13.27 0.18 -11.43
CA GLU A 99 14.08 -0.81 -10.74
C GLU A 99 13.73 -0.87 -9.25
N ILE A 100 13.35 -2.06 -8.77
CA ILE A 100 13.21 -2.33 -7.34
C ILE A 100 14.61 -2.36 -6.73
N THR A 101 14.83 -1.53 -5.71
CA THR A 101 16.07 -1.56 -4.93
C THR A 101 16.00 -2.69 -3.88
N PRO A 102 17.11 -3.36 -3.54
CA PRO A 102 17.12 -4.42 -2.52
C PRO A 102 16.62 -3.97 -1.14
N ASP A 103 16.81 -2.68 -0.84
CA ASP A 103 16.39 -2.09 0.43
C ASP A 103 14.91 -1.65 0.42
N SER A 104 14.19 -1.78 -0.70
CA SER A 104 12.83 -1.28 -0.82
C SER A 104 11.89 -1.92 0.19
N ASN A 105 11.21 -1.07 0.98
CA ASN A 105 10.23 -1.50 1.96
C ASN A 105 9.14 -0.43 2.13
N ARG A 106 7.88 -0.82 1.91
CA ARG A 106 6.72 0.05 2.10
C ARG A 106 6.06 -0.10 3.47
N THR A 107 6.47 -1.07 4.28
CA THR A 107 5.88 -1.32 5.59
C THR A 107 6.33 -0.28 6.61
N GLN A 108 5.38 0.28 7.34
CA GLN A 108 5.66 1.25 8.39
C GLN A 108 6.41 0.61 9.56
N THR A 109 7.62 1.08 9.85
CA THR A 109 8.34 0.73 11.09
C THR A 109 7.60 1.26 12.31
N TYR A 110 7.45 0.41 13.33
CA TYR A 110 6.89 0.76 14.63
C TYR A 110 7.96 0.67 15.73
N PRO A 111 8.03 1.64 16.67
CA PRO A 111 7.23 2.87 16.71
C PRO A 111 7.61 3.83 15.57
N ILE A 112 6.65 4.64 15.14
CA ILE A 112 6.91 5.68 14.12
C ILE A 112 7.82 6.75 14.73
N ASP A 113 8.93 7.06 14.06
CA ASP A 113 9.73 8.24 14.38
C ASP A 113 9.04 9.50 13.84
N LYS A 114 8.66 10.39 14.77
CA LYS A 114 8.02 11.65 14.42
C LYS A 114 8.91 12.58 13.60
N ASN A 115 10.23 12.51 13.76
CA ASN A 115 11.15 13.43 13.08
C ASN A 115 11.14 13.18 11.57
N GLU A 116 11.08 11.90 11.16
CA GLU A 116 10.92 11.52 9.75
C GLU A 116 9.67 12.17 9.14
N ARG A 117 8.54 12.04 9.83
CA ARG A 117 7.25 12.58 9.36
C ARG A 117 7.19 14.09 9.39
N ILE A 118 7.88 14.75 10.32
CA ILE A 118 8.01 16.22 10.33
C ILE A 118 8.76 16.67 9.09
N VAL A 119 9.91 16.06 8.77
CA VAL A 119 10.72 16.42 7.60
C VAL A 119 9.92 16.24 6.29
N ARG A 120 9.26 15.09 6.13
CA ARG A 120 8.41 14.80 4.96
C ARG A 120 7.19 15.71 4.90
N GLY A 121 6.58 16.03 6.03
CA GLY A 121 5.49 17.00 6.13
C GLY A 121 5.90 18.42 5.73
N MET A 122 7.10 18.86 6.12
CA MET A 122 7.63 20.17 5.72
C MET A 122 7.98 20.23 4.23
N LEU A 123 8.52 19.15 3.66
CA LEU A 123 8.71 19.00 2.21
C LEU A 123 7.37 19.15 1.48
N TYR A 124 6.36 18.37 1.87
CA TYR A 124 5.03 18.43 1.28
C TYR A 124 4.39 19.83 1.39
N GLN A 125 4.43 20.44 2.58
CA GLN A 125 3.88 21.78 2.80
C GLN A 125 4.53 22.81 1.87
N ASN A 126 5.85 22.78 1.71
CA ASN A 126 6.55 23.70 0.83
C ASN A 126 6.23 23.44 -0.66
N LEU A 127 6.06 22.19 -1.09
CA LEU A 127 5.59 21.88 -2.44
C LEU A 127 4.18 22.43 -2.70
N VAL A 128 3.25 22.27 -1.75
CA VAL A 128 1.90 22.85 -1.84
C VAL A 128 1.96 24.37 -1.93
N LEU A 129 2.76 25.02 -1.07
CA LEU A 129 2.92 26.47 -1.09
C LEU A 129 3.54 26.97 -2.42
N ALA A 130 4.51 26.23 -2.97
CA ALA A 130 5.07 26.54 -4.29
C ALA A 130 4.01 26.45 -5.39
N TYR A 131 3.15 25.44 -5.35
CA TYR A 131 2.09 25.26 -6.33
C TYR A 131 1.06 26.39 -6.30
N GLU A 132 0.64 26.79 -5.11
CA GLU A 132 -0.40 27.81 -4.87
C GLU A 132 0.09 29.25 -5.06
N ASN A 133 1.37 29.53 -4.76
CA ASN A 133 1.94 30.87 -4.75
C ASN A 133 2.94 31.03 -5.90
N LYS A 134 2.45 31.13 -7.14
CA LYS A 134 3.27 31.22 -8.36
C LYS A 134 4.35 32.32 -8.29
N ASP A 135 4.04 33.46 -7.70
CA ASP A 135 4.99 34.58 -7.55
C ASP A 135 6.15 34.29 -6.57
N LYS A 136 6.01 33.26 -5.74
CA LYS A 136 7.00 32.80 -4.75
C LYS A 136 7.43 31.35 -4.96
N GLU A 137 7.14 30.79 -6.14
CA GLU A 137 7.37 29.38 -6.43
C GLU A 137 8.83 28.98 -6.16
N ASP A 138 9.80 29.76 -6.67
CA ASP A 138 11.23 29.47 -6.46
C ASP A 138 11.66 29.54 -4.98
N GLU A 139 11.06 30.43 -4.17
CA GLU A 139 11.35 30.51 -2.73
C GLU A 139 10.91 29.20 -2.04
N TYR A 140 9.68 28.77 -2.29
CA TYR A 140 9.13 27.56 -1.67
C TYR A 140 9.77 26.29 -2.20
N LEU A 141 10.17 26.23 -3.47
CA LEU A 141 10.95 25.09 -3.99
C LEU A 141 12.35 25.05 -3.37
N GLY A 142 12.99 26.19 -3.12
CA GLY A 142 14.26 26.21 -2.39
C GLY A 142 14.13 25.66 -0.97
N LYS A 143 13.03 25.98 -0.28
CA LYS A 143 12.70 25.41 1.03
C LYS A 143 12.37 23.92 0.96
N ALA A 144 11.62 23.49 -0.07
CA ALA A 144 11.37 22.08 -0.33
C ALA A 144 12.69 21.31 -0.55
N LYS A 145 13.64 21.87 -1.32
CA LYS A 145 14.98 21.30 -1.51
C LYS A 145 15.74 21.14 -0.21
N TYR A 146 15.68 22.13 0.68
CA TYR A 146 16.27 22.02 2.03
C TYR A 146 15.71 20.83 2.82
N TRP A 147 14.39 20.63 2.81
CA TRP A 147 13.78 19.49 3.52
C TRP A 147 14.05 18.14 2.87
N LEU A 148 14.12 18.07 1.53
CA LEU A 148 14.56 16.86 0.81
C LEU A 148 16.01 16.50 1.16
N GLU A 149 16.93 17.46 1.12
CA GLU A 149 18.32 17.23 1.52
C GLU A 149 18.43 16.82 2.99
N LYS A 150 17.60 17.39 3.86
CA LYS A 150 17.54 16.99 5.26
C LYS A 150 17.03 15.55 5.42
N TRP A 151 16.03 15.14 4.64
CA TRP A 151 15.51 13.77 4.61
C TRP A 151 16.61 12.76 4.21
N GLU A 152 17.29 13.05 3.10
CA GLU A 152 18.36 12.20 2.56
C GLU A 152 19.53 12.01 3.55
N ASN A 153 19.88 13.07 4.27
CA ASN A 153 21.04 13.09 5.17
C ASN A 153 20.73 12.55 6.57
N ASP A 154 19.65 13.01 7.20
CA ASP A 154 19.36 12.69 8.60
C ASP A 154 18.65 11.34 8.76
N HIS A 155 17.98 10.87 7.69
CA HIS A 155 17.15 9.66 7.70
C HIS A 155 17.44 8.74 6.50
N ASN A 156 18.72 8.60 6.15
CA ASN A 156 19.17 7.91 4.94
C ASN A 156 18.61 6.50 4.73
N GLN A 157 18.44 5.72 5.81
CA GLN A 157 17.88 4.37 5.73
C GLN A 157 16.41 4.42 5.29
N ALA A 158 15.57 5.18 5.99
CA ALA A 158 14.16 5.31 5.66
C ALA A 158 13.95 5.92 4.25
N TYR A 159 14.80 6.88 3.86
CA TYR A 159 14.83 7.42 2.51
C TYR A 159 15.09 6.34 1.44
N LYS A 160 16.08 5.46 1.65
CA LYS A 160 16.37 4.35 0.72
C LYS A 160 15.25 3.32 0.68
N GLU A 161 14.67 2.99 1.84
CA GLU A 161 13.61 2.00 1.96
C GLU A 161 12.35 2.44 1.20
N ILE A 162 11.96 3.71 1.32
CA ILE A 162 10.74 4.22 0.68
C ILE A 162 10.94 4.67 -0.78
N LYS A 163 12.19 4.83 -1.25
CA LYS A 163 12.49 5.43 -2.56
C LYS A 163 11.75 4.77 -3.74
N TYR A 164 11.69 3.45 -3.78
CA TYR A 164 10.95 2.76 -4.84
C TYR A 164 9.45 3.10 -4.80
N THR A 165 8.85 3.11 -3.61
CA THR A 165 7.46 3.53 -3.37
C THR A 165 7.25 4.98 -3.80
N ASP A 166 8.16 5.89 -3.44
CA ASP A 166 8.17 7.30 -3.89
C ASP A 166 8.26 7.45 -5.42
N ILE A 167 8.76 6.46 -6.16
CA ILE A 167 8.78 6.46 -7.63
C ILE A 167 7.45 5.93 -8.18
N VAL A 168 7.03 4.74 -7.73
CA VAL A 168 5.89 4.03 -8.33
C VAL A 168 4.55 4.56 -7.88
N GLU A 169 4.35 4.81 -6.60
CA GLU A 169 3.07 5.26 -6.06
C GLU A 169 2.80 6.72 -6.41
N SER A 170 3.85 7.56 -6.42
CA SER A 170 3.78 8.96 -6.84
C SER A 170 3.27 9.15 -8.26
N THR A 171 3.79 8.36 -9.20
CA THR A 171 3.40 8.45 -10.61
C THR A 171 2.00 7.90 -10.85
N ALA A 172 1.63 6.82 -10.16
CA ALA A 172 0.30 6.25 -10.21
C ALA A 172 -0.76 7.18 -9.60
N ARG A 173 -0.48 7.80 -8.45
CA ARG A 173 -1.35 8.81 -7.82
C ARG A 173 -1.50 10.07 -8.65
N TYR A 174 -0.43 10.52 -9.29
CA TYR A 174 -0.54 11.64 -10.23
C TYR A 174 -1.46 11.28 -11.40
N ALA A 175 -1.30 10.10 -12.00
CA ALA A 175 -2.16 9.61 -13.07
C ALA A 175 -3.64 9.52 -12.65
N GLU A 176 -3.90 8.91 -11.49
CA GLU A 176 -5.22 8.79 -10.85
C GLU A 176 -5.90 10.15 -10.71
N ASN A 177 -5.22 11.12 -10.11
CA ASN A 177 -5.78 12.45 -9.89
C ASN A 177 -6.03 13.18 -11.20
N MET A 178 -5.08 13.12 -12.14
CA MET A 178 -5.22 13.74 -13.46
C MET A 178 -6.43 13.18 -14.22
N GLY A 179 -6.74 11.89 -14.06
CA GLY A 179 -7.93 11.26 -14.64
C GLY A 179 -9.26 11.92 -14.22
N THR A 180 -9.31 12.57 -13.05
CA THR A 180 -10.56 13.16 -12.53
C THR A 180 -10.94 14.50 -13.17
N PHE A 181 -10.01 15.18 -13.86
CA PHE A 181 -10.25 16.51 -14.43
C PHE A 181 -9.64 16.77 -15.82
N ILE A 182 -8.89 15.81 -16.40
CA ILE A 182 -8.35 15.93 -17.76
C ILE A 182 -9.30 15.38 -18.82
N GLY A 183 -9.42 16.12 -19.92
CA GLY A 183 -10.08 15.74 -21.15
C GLY A 183 -9.33 16.30 -22.38
N THR A 184 -9.91 16.12 -23.56
CA THR A 184 -9.29 16.44 -24.86
C THR A 184 -8.98 17.93 -25.09
N ALA A 185 -9.51 18.84 -24.27
CA ALA A 185 -9.30 20.28 -24.38
C ALA A 185 -9.16 20.97 -23.01
N THR A 186 -8.45 20.36 -22.06
CA THR A 186 -8.26 20.95 -20.72
C THR A 186 -7.30 22.13 -20.76
N SER A 187 -7.75 23.30 -20.28
CA SER A 187 -6.89 24.48 -20.11
C SER A 187 -6.02 24.36 -18.86
N GLN A 188 -4.94 25.14 -18.77
CA GLN A 188 -4.11 25.18 -17.56
C GLN A 188 -4.91 25.63 -16.32
N GLU A 189 -5.89 26.52 -16.50
CA GLU A 189 -6.77 26.97 -15.41
C GLU A 189 -7.63 25.83 -14.85
N GLN A 190 -8.13 24.94 -15.73
CA GLN A 190 -8.90 23.77 -15.31
C GLN A 190 -8.01 22.72 -14.63
N ILE A 191 -6.76 22.57 -15.08
CA ILE A 191 -5.76 21.74 -14.38
C ILE A 191 -5.51 22.33 -12.99
N ASP A 192 -5.26 23.63 -12.89
CA ASP A 192 -5.01 24.31 -11.62
C ASP A 192 -6.20 24.17 -10.65
N GLU A 193 -7.44 24.34 -11.15
CA GLU A 193 -8.66 24.17 -10.37
C GLU A 193 -8.86 22.72 -9.90
N GLY A 194 -8.71 21.74 -10.80
CA GLY A 194 -8.82 20.32 -10.49
C GLY A 194 -7.76 19.87 -9.49
N ALA A 195 -6.52 20.29 -9.71
CA ALA A 195 -5.42 20.02 -8.80
C ALA A 195 -5.67 20.60 -7.40
N ASN A 196 -6.09 21.87 -7.31
CA ASN A 196 -6.36 22.51 -6.03
C ASN A 196 -7.46 21.81 -5.21
N LYS A 197 -8.45 21.20 -5.88
CA LYS A 197 -9.50 20.40 -5.23
C LYS A 197 -8.96 19.08 -4.67
N ASN A 198 -7.99 18.48 -5.35
CA ASN A 198 -7.45 17.17 -5.00
C ASN A 198 -6.27 17.23 -4.03
N ILE A 199 -5.56 18.37 -3.94
CA ILE A 199 -4.46 18.56 -2.98
C ILE A 199 -5.01 18.53 -1.54
N VAL A 200 -4.57 17.54 -0.76
CA VAL A 200 -4.99 17.36 0.63
C VAL A 200 -4.06 18.13 1.57
N ARG A 201 -4.44 19.36 1.93
CA ARG A 201 -3.60 20.30 2.70
C ARG A 201 -3.39 19.89 4.17
N ASP A 202 -4.38 19.22 4.74
CA ASP A 202 -4.42 18.87 6.15
C ASP A 202 -4.10 17.39 6.43
N LYS A 203 -3.52 16.68 5.45
CA LYS A 203 -3.22 15.26 5.62
C LYS A 203 -2.16 15.05 6.70
N LEU A 204 -2.44 14.14 7.61
CA LEU A 204 -1.45 13.61 8.54
C LEU A 204 -0.96 12.29 7.97
N PHE A 205 0.33 12.22 7.62
CA PHE A 205 0.94 11.01 7.10
C PHE A 205 1.32 10.11 8.27
N ILE A 206 0.56 9.03 8.45
CA ILE A 206 0.86 8.00 9.45
C ILE A 206 1.72 6.91 8.82
N THR A 207 1.37 6.44 7.62
CA THR A 207 2.16 5.45 6.89
C THR A 207 3.06 6.12 5.85
N SER A 208 4.19 5.50 5.56
CA SER A 208 5.19 6.01 4.60
C SER A 208 4.72 5.96 3.14
N ASP A 209 3.82 5.06 2.78
CA ASP A 209 3.21 5.04 1.45
C ASP A 209 2.22 6.20 1.24
N ASP A 210 1.50 6.60 2.30
CA ASP A 210 0.53 7.69 2.26
C ASP A 210 1.13 9.06 1.92
N GLU A 211 2.36 9.31 2.35
CA GLU A 211 3.12 10.53 2.02
C GLU A 211 3.70 10.50 0.61
N SER A 212 4.12 9.31 0.15
CA SER A 212 4.66 9.11 -1.20
C SER A 212 3.65 9.60 -2.24
N TYR A 213 2.38 9.20 -2.09
CA TYR A 213 1.27 9.63 -2.94
C TYR A 213 1.14 11.15 -3.08
N GLU A 214 1.07 11.88 -1.96
CA GLU A 214 0.76 13.32 -2.00
C GLU A 214 1.98 14.18 -2.37
N ILE A 215 3.18 13.80 -1.92
CA ILE A 215 4.43 14.48 -2.30
C ILE A 215 4.66 14.33 -3.80
N GLY A 216 4.55 13.10 -4.30
CA GLY A 216 4.66 12.78 -5.71
C GLY A 216 3.67 13.52 -6.58
N TYR A 217 2.40 13.56 -6.15
CA TYR A 217 1.34 14.23 -6.89
C TYR A 217 1.62 15.72 -7.08
N VAL A 218 1.94 16.45 -6.00
CA VAL A 218 2.21 17.89 -6.08
C VAL A 218 3.52 18.18 -6.83
N ALA A 219 4.55 17.36 -6.60
CA ALA A 219 5.82 17.51 -7.33
C ALA A 219 5.63 17.31 -8.86
N ALA A 220 4.81 16.35 -9.27
CA ALA A 220 4.50 16.09 -10.67
C ALA A 220 3.74 17.26 -11.33
N LEU A 221 2.80 17.88 -10.61
CA LEU A 221 2.09 19.08 -11.07
C LEU A 221 3.04 20.28 -11.27
N LEU A 222 4.01 20.46 -10.36
CA LEU A 222 5.03 21.49 -10.49
C LEU A 222 6.00 21.20 -11.64
N LEU A 223 6.37 19.93 -11.85
CA LEU A 223 7.18 19.52 -12.98
C LEU A 223 6.48 19.76 -14.33
N ASP A 224 5.17 19.54 -14.42
CA ASP A 224 4.41 19.87 -15.63
C ASP A 224 4.51 21.34 -16.03
N ARG A 225 4.60 22.22 -15.03
CA ARG A 225 4.73 23.67 -15.23
C ARG A 225 6.15 24.06 -15.62
N ARG A 226 7.17 23.49 -14.98
CA ARG A 226 8.58 23.92 -15.13
C ARG A 226 9.34 23.16 -16.22
N VAL A 227 9.08 21.87 -16.35
CA VAL A 227 9.82 20.95 -17.22
C VAL A 227 8.82 19.99 -17.89
N PRO A 228 8.01 20.45 -18.86
CA PRO A 228 6.90 19.65 -19.41
C PRO A 228 7.28 18.27 -19.96
N ASP A 229 8.54 18.08 -20.36
CA ASP A 229 9.11 16.84 -20.90
C ASP A 229 9.69 15.90 -19.83
N TRP A 230 9.51 16.18 -18.53
CA TRP A 230 10.11 15.42 -17.41
C TRP A 230 9.77 13.93 -17.41
N LYS A 231 8.61 13.55 -17.97
CA LYS A 231 8.13 12.16 -18.08
C LYS A 231 9.02 11.31 -19.00
N ASN A 232 9.73 11.93 -19.94
CA ASN A 232 10.58 11.19 -20.87
C ASN A 232 11.74 10.54 -20.10
N ASN A 233 11.81 9.20 -20.18
CA ASN A 233 12.82 8.39 -19.48
C ASN A 233 12.83 8.60 -17.96
N PHE A 234 11.71 8.99 -17.34
CA PHE A 234 11.65 9.25 -15.90
C PHE A 234 12.11 8.04 -15.08
N TYR A 235 11.54 6.86 -15.34
CA TYR A 235 11.88 5.63 -14.60
C TYR A 235 13.34 5.22 -14.75
N ALA A 236 13.92 5.40 -15.95
CA ALA A 236 15.33 5.12 -16.21
C ALA A 236 16.31 5.99 -15.41
N LYS A 237 15.85 7.10 -14.80
CA LYS A 237 16.69 7.93 -13.91
C LYS A 237 16.87 7.31 -12.52
N GLY A 238 15.96 6.43 -12.08
CA GLY A 238 15.95 5.93 -10.71
C GLY A 238 15.79 7.02 -9.64
N ALA A 239 15.27 8.19 -10.01
CA ALA A 239 15.09 9.34 -9.14
C ALA A 239 13.60 9.53 -8.80
N THR A 240 13.30 9.99 -7.59
CA THR A 240 11.93 10.31 -7.18
C THR A 240 11.43 11.57 -7.91
N ILE A 241 10.10 11.81 -7.93
CA ILE A 241 9.53 12.96 -8.65
C ILE A 241 10.02 14.30 -8.08
N ASP A 242 10.10 14.40 -6.76
CA ASP A 242 10.63 15.56 -6.04
C ASP A 242 12.14 15.75 -6.24
N GLU A 243 12.94 14.69 -6.35
CA GLU A 243 14.35 14.78 -6.76
C GLU A 243 14.49 15.40 -8.15
N VAL A 244 13.70 14.92 -9.13
CA VAL A 244 13.73 15.45 -10.50
C VAL A 244 13.26 16.91 -10.56
N LEU A 245 12.24 17.27 -9.77
CA LEU A 245 11.77 18.65 -9.65
C LEU A 245 12.85 19.59 -9.10
N LEU A 246 13.58 19.13 -8.07
CA LEU A 246 14.45 19.97 -7.26
C LEU A 246 15.94 19.86 -7.64
N GLU A 247 16.29 19.08 -8.66
CA GLU A 247 17.68 18.84 -9.12
C GLU A 247 18.47 20.13 -9.35
N ASN A 248 17.83 21.14 -9.96
CA ASN A 248 18.45 22.43 -10.31
C ASN A 248 17.94 23.61 -9.45
N VAL A 249 17.33 23.32 -8.30
CA VAL A 249 16.81 24.33 -7.38
C VAL A 249 17.83 24.56 -6.26
N PRO A 250 18.28 25.81 -6.02
CA PRO A 250 19.14 26.11 -4.87
C PRO A 250 18.39 25.90 -3.55
N SER A 251 19.02 25.18 -2.62
CA SER A 251 18.51 24.98 -1.26
C SER A 251 18.41 26.31 -0.50
N ILE A 252 17.25 26.56 0.12
CA ILE A 252 16.98 27.72 0.98
C ILE A 252 16.64 27.19 2.37
N SER A 253 17.44 27.56 3.37
CA SER A 253 17.20 27.15 4.76
C SER A 253 15.77 27.52 5.19
N ASP A 254 15.14 26.59 5.88
CA ASP A 254 13.79 26.75 6.40
C ASP A 254 13.73 26.34 7.88
N GLU A 255 12.67 26.73 8.57
CA GLU A 255 12.44 26.37 9.96
C GLU A 255 11.20 25.48 10.06
N VAL A 256 11.18 24.59 11.06
CA VAL A 256 10.02 23.74 11.32
C VAL A 256 8.81 24.63 11.60
N ASN A 257 7.70 24.38 10.90
CA ASN A 257 6.42 25.02 11.20
C ASN A 257 5.86 24.46 12.52
N PRO A 258 5.74 25.28 13.59
CA PRO A 258 5.34 24.78 14.91
C PRO A 258 3.93 24.18 14.94
N GLU A 259 3.00 24.67 14.13
CA GLU A 259 1.63 24.15 14.08
C GLU A 259 1.60 22.77 13.43
N LEU A 260 2.35 22.59 12.34
CA LEU A 260 2.50 21.31 11.67
C LEU A 260 3.21 20.29 12.57
N GLU A 261 4.30 20.69 13.21
CA GLU A 261 5.03 19.84 14.17
C GLU A 261 4.13 19.37 15.31
N ALA A 262 3.35 20.27 15.91
CA ALA A 262 2.44 19.93 16.99
C ALA A 262 1.37 18.93 16.52
N LYS A 263 0.80 19.14 15.33
CA LYS A 263 -0.19 18.24 14.71
C LYS A 263 0.40 16.85 14.45
N ILE A 264 1.56 16.79 13.81
CA ILE A 264 2.26 15.54 13.49
C ILE A 264 2.65 14.80 14.77
N THR A 265 3.29 15.49 15.71
CA THR A 265 3.72 14.90 16.99
C THR A 265 2.55 14.29 17.75
N LYS A 266 1.44 15.02 17.86
CA LYS A 266 0.24 14.52 18.54
C LYS A 266 -0.33 13.29 17.85
N GLY A 267 -0.52 13.34 16.54
CA GLY A 267 -1.12 12.23 15.80
C GLY A 267 -0.25 10.97 15.80
N ILE A 268 1.08 11.12 15.73
CA ILE A 268 2.02 10.00 15.86
C ILE A 268 2.03 9.43 17.27
N GLN A 269 1.96 10.28 18.30
CA GLN A 269 1.83 9.80 19.68
C GLN A 269 0.55 8.98 19.87
N GLU A 270 -0.60 9.50 19.40
CA GLU A 270 -1.89 8.80 19.47
C GLU A 270 -1.85 7.46 18.71
N TYR A 271 -1.24 7.43 17.52
CA TYR A 271 -1.07 6.21 16.74
C TYR A 271 -0.16 5.21 17.46
N ASN A 272 1.02 5.64 17.91
CA ASN A 272 1.97 4.77 18.60
C ASN A 272 1.38 4.20 19.90
N GLU A 273 0.63 5.00 20.66
CA GLU A 273 -0.07 4.53 21.87
C GLU A 273 -1.15 3.50 21.53
N LYS A 274 -1.92 3.72 20.46
CA LYS A 274 -2.96 2.78 20.01
C LYS A 274 -2.35 1.46 19.54
N VAL A 275 -1.35 1.52 18.65
CA VAL A 275 -0.70 0.33 18.10
C VAL A 275 0.06 -0.40 19.19
N GLY A 276 0.78 0.30 20.06
CA GLY A 276 1.51 -0.30 21.18
C GLY A 276 0.61 -1.12 22.11
N LYS A 277 -0.59 -0.62 22.43
CA LYS A 277 -1.60 -1.40 23.17
C LYS A 277 -2.13 -2.58 22.36
N THR A 278 -2.29 -2.40 21.06
CA THR A 278 -2.81 -3.45 20.17
C THR A 278 -1.83 -4.62 20.09
N ILE A 279 -0.54 -4.36 19.94
CA ILE A 279 0.51 -5.39 19.77
C ILE A 279 1.23 -5.78 21.07
N GLU A 280 0.73 -5.35 22.23
CA GLU A 280 1.38 -5.55 23.54
C GLU A 280 1.75 -7.02 23.79
N ASP A 281 0.89 -7.96 23.37
CA ASP A 281 1.16 -9.39 23.48
C ASP A 281 2.42 -9.83 22.71
N LEU A 282 2.69 -9.25 21.53
CA LEU A 282 3.89 -9.54 20.73
C LEU A 282 5.14 -8.88 21.31
N VAL A 283 5.00 -7.67 21.85
CA VAL A 283 6.09 -6.97 22.55
C VAL A 283 6.52 -7.79 23.77
N ASN A 284 5.55 -8.20 24.61
CA ASN A 284 5.80 -9.03 25.78
C ASN A 284 6.33 -10.42 25.43
N LEU A 285 5.93 -10.96 24.27
CA LEU A 285 6.43 -12.23 23.79
C LEU A 285 7.94 -12.19 23.56
N LYS A 286 8.51 -11.09 23.05
CA LYS A 286 9.97 -11.01 22.78
C LYS A 286 10.82 -11.38 24.00
N ASP A 287 10.42 -10.90 25.18
CA ASP A 287 11.18 -11.10 26.42
C ASP A 287 10.77 -12.39 27.17
N ASN A 288 9.69 -13.06 26.76
CA ASN A 288 9.18 -14.26 27.42
C ASN A 288 9.34 -15.52 26.55
N ILE A 289 10.51 -16.15 26.63
CA ILE A 289 10.81 -17.40 25.90
C ILE A 289 9.92 -18.58 26.30
N ASN A 290 9.27 -18.53 27.48
CA ASN A 290 8.47 -19.63 28.00
C ASN A 290 7.09 -19.73 27.34
N THR A 291 6.61 -18.66 26.71
CA THR A 291 5.37 -18.71 25.92
C THR A 291 5.66 -19.42 24.59
N PRO A 292 5.03 -20.57 24.30
CA PRO A 292 5.23 -21.27 23.03
C PRO A 292 4.63 -20.48 21.87
N ILE A 293 5.10 -20.78 20.65
CA ILE A 293 4.52 -20.26 19.41
C ILE A 293 3.93 -21.41 18.59
N LEU A 294 2.78 -21.16 17.97
CA LEU A 294 2.27 -21.94 16.85
C LEU A 294 2.78 -21.32 15.54
N LYS A 295 3.62 -22.05 14.81
CA LYS A 295 4.12 -21.68 13.48
C LYS A 295 3.27 -22.38 12.43
N LEU A 296 2.61 -21.62 11.56
CA LEU A 296 1.80 -22.12 10.46
C LEU A 296 2.55 -21.90 9.16
N GLU A 297 2.89 -22.96 8.42
CA GLU A 297 3.37 -22.85 7.03
C GLU A 297 2.15 -22.70 6.13
N VAL A 298 1.95 -21.49 5.60
CA VAL A 298 0.72 -21.07 4.89
C VAL A 298 0.90 -20.96 3.38
N SER A 299 2.04 -21.39 2.84
CA SER A 299 2.38 -21.30 1.40
C SER A 299 1.35 -21.94 0.46
N LYS A 300 0.54 -22.88 0.95
CA LYS A 300 -0.51 -23.58 0.20
C LYS A 300 -1.93 -23.03 0.44
N SER A 301 -2.07 -22.02 1.31
CA SER A 301 -3.36 -21.43 1.60
C SER A 301 -3.81 -20.54 0.45
N THR A 302 -5.02 -20.76 -0.06
CA THR A 302 -5.68 -19.85 -1.00
C THR A 302 -6.67 -18.90 -0.31
N SER A 303 -6.76 -18.94 1.03
CA SER A 303 -7.68 -18.12 1.81
C SER A 303 -7.22 -16.67 1.91
N SER A 304 -8.12 -15.73 1.66
CA SER A 304 -7.91 -14.30 1.94
C SER A 304 -7.76 -14.05 3.44
N MET A 305 -6.77 -13.25 3.82
CA MET A 305 -6.55 -12.79 5.19
C MET A 305 -7.20 -11.42 5.45
N ASN A 306 -7.52 -11.13 6.72
CA ASN A 306 -7.83 -9.79 7.18
C ASN A 306 -6.89 -9.40 8.33
N ALA A 307 -6.45 -8.15 8.37
CA ALA A 307 -5.70 -7.55 9.48
C ALA A 307 -6.08 -6.07 9.62
N THR A 308 -5.97 -5.50 10.82
CA THR A 308 -6.28 -4.07 11.04
C THR A 308 -5.10 -3.15 10.75
N ASP A 309 -3.89 -3.63 11.00
CA ASP A 309 -2.64 -2.89 10.79
C ASP A 309 -1.55 -3.86 10.35
N MET A 310 -0.72 -3.44 9.42
CA MET A 310 0.47 -4.18 8.97
C MET A 310 1.70 -3.28 9.19
N ILE A 311 2.57 -3.68 10.12
CA ILE A 311 3.71 -2.88 10.56
C ILE A 311 4.98 -3.73 10.61
N ARG A 312 6.13 -3.08 10.66
CA ARG A 312 7.42 -3.71 10.93
C ARG A 312 7.82 -3.41 12.37
N TYR A 313 7.95 -4.43 13.21
CA TYR A 313 8.41 -4.29 14.58
C TYR A 313 9.61 -5.20 14.80
N ASP A 314 10.75 -4.61 15.19
CA ASP A 314 12.00 -5.34 15.44
C ASP A 314 12.42 -6.22 14.25
N GLU A 315 12.44 -5.61 13.05
CA GLU A 315 12.75 -6.26 11.77
C GLU A 315 11.75 -7.34 11.30
N LYS A 316 10.70 -7.63 12.07
CA LYS A 316 9.65 -8.60 11.71
C LYS A 316 8.39 -7.92 11.20
N HIS A 317 7.73 -8.55 10.25
CA HIS A 317 6.39 -8.15 9.83
C HIS A 317 5.37 -8.56 10.89
N VAL A 318 4.45 -7.67 11.21
CA VAL A 318 3.38 -7.87 12.18
C VAL A 318 2.05 -7.51 11.54
N SER A 319 1.11 -8.46 11.57
CA SER A 319 -0.30 -8.21 11.33
C SER A 319 -1.05 -8.12 12.65
N ALA A 320 -1.62 -6.95 12.92
CA ALA A 320 -2.47 -6.72 14.08
C ALA A 320 -3.90 -7.22 13.81
N ASN A 321 -4.52 -7.83 14.83
CA ASN A 321 -5.86 -8.41 14.75
C ASN A 321 -6.07 -9.32 13.52
N TYR A 322 -5.07 -10.14 13.21
CA TYR A 322 -5.09 -11.09 12.11
C TYR A 322 -6.28 -12.06 12.22
N GLU A 323 -6.98 -12.24 11.11
CA GLU A 323 -8.07 -13.20 10.94
C GLU A 323 -7.86 -14.03 9.68
N ASN A 324 -7.85 -15.35 9.84
CA ASN A 324 -7.87 -16.29 8.73
C ASN A 324 -8.34 -17.68 9.19
N ARG A 325 -8.73 -18.51 8.24
CA ARG A 325 -9.09 -19.91 8.46
C ARG A 325 -8.25 -20.80 7.56
N PHE A 326 -7.62 -21.78 8.18
CA PHE A 326 -6.81 -22.79 7.51
C PHE A 326 -7.37 -24.18 7.74
N LYS A 327 -6.84 -25.13 6.97
CA LYS A 327 -7.02 -26.55 7.21
C LYS A 327 -5.66 -27.23 7.32
N ALA A 328 -5.55 -28.21 8.19
CA ALA A 328 -4.44 -29.13 8.23
C ALA A 328 -4.95 -30.52 8.63
N ASP A 329 -4.52 -31.56 7.91
CA ASP A 329 -4.98 -32.94 8.11
C ASP A 329 -6.52 -33.09 8.16
N GLY A 330 -7.24 -32.30 7.34
CA GLY A 330 -8.70 -32.30 7.29
C GLY A 330 -9.40 -31.61 8.47
N LYS A 331 -8.64 -30.98 9.37
CA LYS A 331 -9.15 -30.28 10.55
C LYS A 331 -8.96 -28.77 10.43
N ALA A 332 -9.85 -28.01 11.07
CA ALA A 332 -9.85 -26.56 10.99
C ALA A 332 -8.84 -25.93 11.96
N ILE A 333 -8.20 -24.86 11.50
CA ILE A 333 -7.48 -23.89 12.32
C ILE A 333 -8.15 -22.55 12.08
N GLU A 334 -8.60 -21.89 13.14
CA GLU A 334 -9.22 -20.56 13.04
C GLU A 334 -8.43 -19.57 13.87
N VAL A 335 -7.89 -18.54 13.21
CA VAL A 335 -7.23 -17.40 13.86
C VAL A 335 -8.20 -16.23 13.78
N LYS A 336 -8.52 -15.62 14.92
CA LYS A 336 -9.52 -14.55 15.04
C LYS A 336 -8.98 -13.43 15.93
N LYS A 337 -8.65 -12.29 15.32
CA LYS A 337 -8.17 -11.08 16.01
C LYS A 337 -6.98 -11.36 16.91
N VAL A 338 -6.01 -12.08 16.36
CA VAL A 338 -4.74 -12.37 17.05
C VAL A 338 -3.65 -11.56 16.38
N ASN A 339 -2.75 -10.97 17.15
CA ASN A 339 -1.57 -10.35 16.57
C ASN A 339 -0.55 -11.44 16.25
N VAL A 340 0.02 -11.40 15.05
CA VAL A 340 0.94 -12.44 14.57
C VAL A 340 2.21 -11.80 14.01
N PHE A 341 3.32 -12.54 14.08
CA PHE A 341 4.45 -12.25 13.20
C PHE A 341 4.28 -13.00 11.88
N GLU A 342 4.77 -12.40 10.81
CA GLU A 342 4.84 -12.98 9.47
C GLU A 342 6.28 -13.03 9.01
N ASP A 343 6.64 -14.09 8.31
CA ASP A 343 7.98 -14.29 7.77
C ASP A 343 7.94 -15.18 6.52
N ALA A 344 9.03 -15.17 5.75
CA ALA A 344 9.25 -16.12 4.68
C ALA A 344 10.68 -16.67 4.75
N ASP A 345 10.85 -17.96 4.45
CA ASP A 345 12.19 -18.54 4.35
C ASP A 345 12.84 -18.27 2.98
N GLU A 346 14.12 -18.65 2.84
CA GLU A 346 14.89 -18.49 1.59
C GLU A 346 14.30 -19.25 0.40
N GLU A 347 13.47 -20.26 0.64
CA GLU A 347 12.77 -21.04 -0.38
C GLU A 347 11.42 -20.39 -0.77
N GLY A 348 11.04 -19.30 -0.11
CA GLY A 348 9.80 -18.56 -0.33
C GLY A 348 8.60 -19.17 0.39
N ASN A 349 8.79 -20.11 1.31
CA ASN A 349 7.68 -20.60 2.13
C ASN A 349 7.25 -19.52 3.12
N GLN A 350 5.94 -19.29 3.19
CA GLN A 350 5.36 -18.26 4.03
C GLN A 350 4.93 -18.84 5.38
N TYR A 351 5.23 -18.11 6.46
CA TYR A 351 4.93 -18.52 7.81
C TYR A 351 4.18 -17.45 8.60
N ILE A 352 3.27 -17.91 9.44
CA ILE A 352 2.58 -17.10 10.44
C ILE A 352 2.93 -17.65 11.82
N TYR A 353 3.37 -16.77 12.72
CA TYR A 353 3.74 -17.11 14.09
C TYR A 353 2.68 -16.56 15.04
N VAL A 354 1.88 -17.47 15.59
CA VAL A 354 0.79 -17.18 16.51
C VAL A 354 1.26 -17.43 17.94
N PRO A 355 1.31 -16.40 18.81
CA PRO A 355 1.66 -16.58 20.21
C PRO A 355 0.61 -17.43 20.93
N LEU A 356 1.03 -18.50 21.62
CA LEU A 356 0.13 -19.33 22.43
C LEU A 356 -0.01 -18.77 23.85
N ILE A 357 -0.54 -17.56 23.93
CA ILE A 357 -0.83 -16.84 25.19
C ILE A 357 -2.13 -17.27 25.86
N MET A 358 -2.95 -18.05 25.16
CA MET A 358 -4.20 -18.63 25.66
C MET A 358 -3.98 -20.06 26.16
N ASP A 359 -4.95 -20.56 26.92
CA ASP A 359 -4.97 -21.95 27.37
C ASP A 359 -4.90 -22.92 26.19
N HIS A 360 -3.95 -23.85 26.25
CA HIS A 360 -3.72 -24.87 25.24
C HIS A 360 -3.23 -26.17 25.88
N GLU A 361 -3.51 -27.27 25.20
CA GLU A 361 -3.07 -28.61 25.61
C GLU A 361 -2.15 -29.18 24.55
N PHE A 362 -0.99 -29.67 24.97
CA PHE A 362 -0.09 -30.46 24.13
C PHE A 362 0.11 -31.83 24.76
N LYS A 363 -0.30 -32.88 24.04
CA LYS A 363 -0.18 -34.27 24.51
C LYS A 363 0.09 -35.20 23.33
N ASP A 364 1.08 -36.07 23.47
CA ASP A 364 1.42 -37.10 22.48
C ASP A 364 1.63 -36.54 21.06
N GLY A 365 2.21 -35.34 20.95
CA GLY A 365 2.45 -34.66 19.67
C GLY A 365 1.22 -33.96 19.07
N ILE A 366 0.13 -33.86 19.82
CA ILE A 366 -1.13 -33.25 19.39
C ILE A 366 -1.34 -31.94 20.14
N LEU A 367 -1.48 -30.84 19.41
CA LEU A 367 -1.84 -29.52 19.93
C LEU A 367 -3.35 -29.32 19.83
N THR A 368 -3.97 -28.93 20.94
CA THR A 368 -5.37 -28.52 21.00
C THR A 368 -5.48 -27.14 21.62
N VAL A 369 -6.16 -26.23 20.93
CA VAL A 369 -6.50 -24.90 21.44
C VAL A 369 -7.99 -24.69 21.27
N LYS A 370 -8.70 -24.37 22.35
CA LYS A 370 -10.14 -24.12 22.36
C LYS A 370 -10.41 -22.71 22.89
N GLY A 371 -10.03 -21.70 22.12
CA GLY A 371 -10.24 -20.30 22.47
C GLY A 371 -11.09 -19.56 21.45
N ASP A 372 -11.69 -18.44 21.88
CA ASP A 372 -12.47 -17.56 20.99
C ASP A 372 -11.60 -16.89 19.92
N LYS A 373 -10.32 -16.67 20.23
CA LYS A 373 -9.33 -16.05 19.33
C LYS A 373 -8.52 -17.06 18.51
N LEU A 374 -8.37 -18.28 18.99
CA LEU A 374 -7.62 -19.34 18.32
C LEU A 374 -8.28 -20.69 18.55
N LEU A 375 -8.61 -21.37 17.46
CA LEU A 375 -9.07 -22.75 17.46
C LEU A 375 -8.04 -23.61 16.72
N VAL A 376 -7.55 -24.65 17.38
CA VAL A 376 -6.74 -25.72 16.78
C VAL A 376 -7.36 -27.04 17.21
N ASP A 377 -8.02 -27.74 16.28
CA ASP A 377 -8.82 -28.92 16.59
C ASP A 377 -7.97 -30.20 16.70
N SER A 378 -7.16 -30.31 17.76
CA SER A 378 -6.35 -31.50 18.05
C SER A 378 -5.52 -31.96 16.85
N ILE A 379 -4.63 -31.10 16.38
CA ILE A 379 -3.81 -31.32 15.18
C ILE A 379 -2.45 -31.85 15.59
N LYS A 380 -1.92 -32.81 14.82
CA LYS A 380 -0.56 -33.30 15.03
C LYS A 380 0.42 -32.20 14.61
N VAL A 381 1.37 -31.90 15.48
CA VAL A 381 2.36 -30.84 15.25
C VAL A 381 3.77 -31.40 15.28
N GLU A 382 4.67 -30.76 14.55
CA GLU A 382 6.10 -30.94 14.76
C GLU A 382 6.55 -30.00 15.88
N THR A 383 7.37 -30.48 16.82
CA THR A 383 7.90 -29.64 17.91
C THR A 383 9.34 -29.27 17.60
N LEU A 384 9.58 -27.97 17.50
CA LEU A 384 10.87 -27.35 17.22
C LEU A 384 11.33 -26.53 18.43
N GLN A 385 12.61 -26.17 18.42
CA GLN A 385 13.19 -25.18 19.32
C GLN A 385 13.81 -24.07 18.46
N GLU A 386 13.28 -22.86 18.58
CA GLU A 386 13.79 -21.67 17.88
C GLU A 386 14.12 -20.63 18.95
N ASP A 387 15.37 -20.16 19.00
CA ASP A 387 15.85 -19.18 19.99
C ASP A 387 15.56 -19.53 21.46
N GLY A 388 15.58 -20.82 21.79
CA GLY A 388 15.28 -21.33 23.13
C GLY A 388 13.78 -21.35 23.49
N ARG A 389 12.90 -21.11 22.51
CA ARG A 389 11.45 -21.21 22.64
C ARG A 389 10.93 -22.48 21.96
N THR A 390 9.93 -23.08 22.59
CA THR A 390 9.13 -24.16 21.99
C THR A 390 8.26 -23.62 20.85
N VAL A 391 8.41 -24.20 19.67
CA VAL A 391 7.61 -23.89 18.48
C VAL A 391 6.86 -25.15 18.04
N TYR A 392 5.55 -25.02 17.83
CA TYR A 392 4.72 -26.06 17.24
C TYR A 392 4.46 -25.72 15.78
N LEU A 393 5.03 -26.50 14.87
CA LEU A 393 4.86 -26.31 13.43
C LEU A 393 3.67 -27.13 12.90
N ILE A 394 2.79 -26.47 12.16
CA ILE A 394 1.73 -27.08 11.36
C ILE A 394 1.88 -26.64 9.91
N LYS A 395 1.83 -27.62 8.99
CA LYS A 395 1.75 -27.36 7.55
C LYS A 395 0.30 -27.29 7.12
N VAL A 396 -0.12 -26.15 6.57
CA VAL A 396 -1.48 -25.96 6.07
C VAL A 396 -1.67 -26.68 4.74
N SER A 397 -2.85 -27.25 4.55
CA SER A 397 -3.33 -27.80 3.28
C SER A 397 -4.23 -26.80 2.55
N GLU A 398 -4.35 -26.95 1.23
CA GLU A 398 -5.34 -26.23 0.41
C GLU A 398 -6.79 -26.36 0.93
#